data_AF-A0AAD5ENB7-F1
#
_entry.id   AF-A0AAD5ENB7-F1
#
_cell.length_a   1.000
_cell.length_b   1.000
_cell.length_c   1.000
_cell.angle_alpha   90.00
_cell.angle_beta   90.00
_cell.angle_gamma   90.00
#
_symmetry.space_group_name_H-M   'P 1'
#
loop_
_entity.id
_entity.type
_entity.pdbx_description
1 polymer ?
#
loop_
_entity_poly.entity_id
_entity_poly.type
_entity_poly.pdbx_seq_one_letter_code
_entity_poly.pdbx_strand_id
1 'polypeptide(L)'
;MRYGMAGSWLLVLPAVERLLLHVPEREFWLVDHQGEANNGRPKEWTWDKVRWAIKLAASSRGVGWNFAHPKVNDARSTIKAQKLDKRKFVLARMPRAILSYVVLDTVIHTAQSTAIPNSWSWEMGNLKQIVFVELLMGLSLYTTMTLQYEVTAMMAVGVAGGQPENWPPLFGNIADCYTVGNVWGKYWHGYIRQSALGISRVIVKNLCIPPRSPHAYFIHLITAFSISGFFHFLSLSVICEGYVEPITLALNMGSFFMIQPFSTMVEYAVIQLCQGTRWSEYLITRTDSEKSVLNGMPQLLLRLLGYIWVFCWFIWTGWWFVEVYAAIGVLEWSMPVSLWTIGGKAI
;
A
#
# COMPACT_ATOMS: atom_id res chain seq x y z
N MET A 1 -15.92 2.39 15.96
CA MET A 1 -16.70 1.64 14.94
C MET A 1 -16.72 2.34 13.57
N ARG A 2 -16.94 3.67 13.49
CA ARG A 2 -16.97 4.43 12.22
C ARG A 2 -15.70 4.29 11.37
N TYR A 3 -14.51 4.39 11.97
CA TYR A 3 -13.23 4.27 11.26
C TYR A 3 -13.00 2.91 10.58
N GLY A 4 -13.34 1.81 11.27
CA GLY A 4 -13.18 0.46 10.73
C GLY A 4 -14.14 0.16 9.56
N MET A 5 -15.36 0.72 9.61
CA MET A 5 -16.28 0.66 8.47
C MET A 5 -15.85 1.59 7.34
N ALA A 6 -15.34 2.78 7.67
CA ALA A 6 -14.78 3.70 6.68
C ALA A 6 -13.62 3.06 5.92
N GLY A 7 -12.73 2.30 6.57
CA GLY A 7 -11.63 1.58 5.91
C GLY A 7 -12.02 0.27 5.21
N SER A 8 -13.27 -0.21 5.32
CA SER A 8 -13.65 -1.52 4.79
C SER A 8 -13.70 -1.57 3.26
N TRP A 9 -13.62 -0.42 2.58
CA TRP A 9 -13.54 -0.35 1.13
C TRP A 9 -12.36 -1.15 0.56
N LEU A 10 -11.27 -1.34 1.32
CA LEU A 10 -10.14 -2.18 0.94
C LEU A 10 -10.52 -3.67 0.75
N LEU A 11 -11.62 -4.11 1.36
CA LEU A 11 -12.18 -5.46 1.23
C LEU A 11 -13.38 -5.48 0.27
N VAL A 12 -14.21 -4.43 0.30
CA VAL A 12 -15.44 -4.36 -0.50
C VAL A 12 -15.13 -4.07 -1.97
N LEU A 13 -14.24 -3.11 -2.26
CA LEU A 13 -13.93 -2.71 -3.64
C LEU A 13 -13.40 -3.89 -4.48
N PRO A 14 -12.44 -4.72 -4.02
CA PRO A 14 -12.03 -5.89 -4.79
C PRO A 14 -13.13 -6.92 -5.00
N ALA A 15 -14.05 -7.09 -4.04
CA ALA A 15 -15.17 -8.00 -4.20
C ALA A 15 -16.16 -7.50 -5.26
N VAL A 16 -16.53 -6.22 -5.18
CA VAL A 16 -17.44 -5.58 -6.14
C VAL A 16 -16.84 -5.56 -7.55
N GLU A 17 -15.57 -5.18 -7.67
CA GLU A 17 -14.87 -5.15 -8.96
C GLU A 17 -14.87 -6.52 -9.64
N ARG A 18 -14.58 -7.59 -8.91
CA ARG A 18 -14.62 -8.96 -9.45
C ARG A 18 -16.00 -9.40 -9.89
N LEU A 19 -17.04 -9.05 -9.14
CA LEU A 19 -18.41 -9.40 -9.50
C LEU A 19 -18.92 -8.62 -10.71
N LEU A 20 -18.47 -7.37 -10.88
CA LEU A 20 -18.89 -6.52 -11.99
C LEU A 20 -18.11 -6.76 -13.28
N LEU A 21 -16.81 -7.03 -13.19
CA LEU A 21 -15.91 -7.06 -14.34
C LEU A 21 -15.50 -8.46 -14.79
N HIS A 22 -15.73 -9.48 -13.96
CA HIS A 22 -15.22 -10.83 -14.19
C HIS A 22 -16.30 -11.90 -14.00
N VAL A 23 -16.02 -13.10 -14.53
CA VAL A 23 -16.71 -14.33 -14.14
C VAL A 23 -15.80 -15.09 -13.15
N PRO A 24 -16.00 -14.97 -11.83
CA PRO A 24 -15.02 -15.43 -10.85
C PRO A 24 -14.64 -16.90 -10.99
N GLU A 25 -15.63 -17.74 -11.29
CA GLU A 25 -15.53 -19.19 -11.48
C GLU A 25 -14.58 -19.59 -12.61
N ARG A 26 -14.39 -18.71 -13.59
CA ARG A 26 -13.59 -18.97 -14.80
C ARG A 26 -12.21 -18.33 -14.70
N GLU A 27 -12.13 -17.16 -14.08
CA GLU A 27 -10.97 -16.27 -14.20
C GLU A 27 -10.05 -16.31 -12.98
N PHE A 28 -10.53 -16.79 -11.83
CA PHE A 28 -9.75 -16.86 -10.61
C PHE A 28 -9.57 -18.29 -10.14
N TRP A 29 -8.32 -18.66 -9.87
CA TRP A 29 -7.98 -19.95 -9.29
C TRP A 29 -6.77 -19.82 -8.36
N LEU A 30 -6.64 -20.79 -7.46
CA LEU A 30 -5.46 -20.91 -6.61
C LEU A 30 -4.32 -21.52 -7.42
N VAL A 31 -3.14 -20.92 -7.32
CA VAL A 31 -1.96 -21.37 -8.10
C VAL A 31 -1.52 -22.79 -7.75
N ASP A 32 -1.82 -23.24 -6.53
CA ASP A 32 -1.50 -24.61 -6.08
C ASP A 32 -2.33 -25.68 -6.81
N HIS A 33 -3.48 -25.32 -7.38
CA HIS A 33 -4.37 -26.23 -8.12
C HIS A 33 -4.29 -26.02 -9.64
N GLN A 34 -3.29 -25.26 -10.10
CA GLN A 34 -3.13 -24.99 -11.53
C GLN A 34 -2.85 -26.30 -12.28
N GLY A 35 -3.62 -26.55 -13.33
CA GLY A 35 -3.51 -27.77 -14.15
C GLY A 35 -4.36 -28.94 -13.66
N GLU A 36 -4.97 -28.84 -12.48
CA GLU A 36 -6.03 -29.78 -12.06
C GLU A 36 -7.32 -29.54 -12.88
N ALA A 37 -8.22 -30.53 -12.88
CA ALA A 37 -9.53 -30.38 -13.51
C ALA A 37 -10.27 -29.15 -12.93
N ASN A 38 -10.70 -28.23 -13.80
CA ASN A 38 -11.28 -26.94 -13.42
C ASN A 38 -10.40 -26.11 -12.46
N ASN A 39 -9.07 -26.25 -12.50
CA ASN A 39 -8.11 -25.61 -11.60
C ASN A 39 -8.45 -25.80 -10.10
N GLY A 40 -8.92 -27.00 -9.73
CA GLY A 40 -9.28 -27.36 -8.36
C GLY A 40 -10.53 -26.64 -7.83
N ARG A 41 -11.36 -26.07 -8.72
CA ARG A 41 -12.60 -25.39 -8.34
C ARG A 41 -13.58 -26.37 -7.67
N PRO A 42 -14.09 -26.08 -6.46
CA PRO A 42 -15.09 -26.92 -5.81
C PRO A 42 -16.40 -27.01 -6.60
N LYS A 43 -17.14 -28.10 -6.41
CA LYS A 43 -18.50 -28.27 -6.98
C LYS A 43 -19.45 -27.18 -6.49
N GLU A 44 -20.38 -26.78 -7.34
CA GLU A 44 -21.38 -25.78 -6.99
C GLU A 44 -22.28 -26.24 -5.83
N TRP A 45 -22.83 -25.27 -5.09
CA TRP A 45 -23.73 -25.51 -3.95
C TRP A 45 -23.13 -26.38 -2.83
N THR A 46 -21.80 -26.32 -2.64
CA THR A 46 -21.09 -27.00 -1.55
C THR A 46 -20.51 -26.01 -0.54
N TRP A 47 -20.28 -26.48 0.69
CA TRP A 47 -19.55 -25.70 1.70
C TRP A 47 -18.14 -25.32 1.26
N ASP A 48 -17.49 -26.16 0.44
CA ASP A 48 -16.18 -25.86 -0.10
C ASP A 48 -16.23 -24.73 -1.13
N LYS A 49 -17.31 -24.63 -1.91
CA LYS A 49 -17.56 -23.50 -2.80
C LYS A 49 -17.78 -22.20 -2.02
N VAL A 50 -18.53 -22.25 -0.91
CA VAL A 50 -18.69 -21.10 -0.01
C VAL A 50 -17.35 -20.67 0.59
N ARG A 51 -16.54 -21.61 1.08
CA ARG A 51 -15.18 -21.33 1.59
C ARG A 51 -14.27 -20.74 0.50
N TRP A 52 -14.34 -21.26 -0.72
CA TRP A 52 -13.60 -20.73 -1.87
C TRP A 52 -14.01 -19.29 -2.18
N ALA A 53 -15.31 -18.98 -2.18
CA ALA A 53 -15.82 -17.64 -2.43
C ALA A 53 -15.40 -16.65 -1.33
N ILE A 54 -15.49 -17.06 -0.06
CA ILE A 54 -15.01 -16.26 1.09
C ILE A 54 -13.51 -16.00 0.97
N LYS A 55 -12.70 -17.02 0.63
CA LYS A 55 -11.25 -16.85 0.42
C LYS A 55 -10.94 -15.88 -0.72
N LEU A 56 -11.70 -15.91 -1.81
CA LEU A 56 -11.52 -14.98 -2.92
C LEU A 56 -11.88 -13.55 -2.50
N ALA A 57 -13.05 -13.36 -1.88
CA ALA A 57 -13.53 -12.06 -1.42
C ALA A 57 -12.59 -11.43 -0.39
N ALA A 58 -12.10 -12.21 0.57
CA ALA A 58 -11.18 -11.75 1.62
C ALA A 58 -9.74 -11.53 1.12
N SER A 59 -9.39 -11.94 -0.10
CA SER A 59 -8.03 -11.83 -0.65
C SER A 59 -7.87 -10.58 -1.50
N SER A 60 -7.69 -9.42 -0.87
CA SER A 60 -7.44 -8.15 -1.56
C SER A 60 -6.12 -8.16 -2.36
N ARG A 61 -5.05 -8.73 -1.78
CA ARG A 61 -3.73 -8.87 -2.44
C ARG A 61 -3.62 -10.07 -3.39
N GLY A 62 -4.62 -10.96 -3.39
CA GLY A 62 -4.61 -12.17 -4.20
C GLY A 62 -3.60 -13.24 -3.74
N VAL A 63 -3.19 -13.27 -2.47
CA VAL A 63 -2.18 -14.23 -1.98
C VAL A 63 -2.57 -15.66 -2.33
N GLY A 64 -1.74 -16.36 -3.11
CA GLY A 64 -2.00 -17.73 -3.57
C GLY A 64 -2.96 -17.85 -4.74
N TRP A 65 -3.46 -16.74 -5.29
CA TRP A 65 -4.31 -16.70 -6.47
C TRP A 65 -3.50 -16.35 -7.73
N ASN A 66 -4.00 -16.76 -8.88
CA ASN A 66 -3.39 -16.50 -10.19
C ASN A 66 -3.24 -15.01 -10.53
N PHE A 67 -4.06 -14.14 -9.95
CA PHE A 67 -4.04 -12.70 -10.18
C PHE A 67 -3.11 -11.93 -9.22
N ALA A 68 -2.48 -12.58 -8.23
CA ALA A 68 -1.57 -11.89 -7.31
C ALA A 68 -0.40 -11.21 -8.04
N HIS A 69 0.21 -10.20 -7.41
CA HIS A 69 1.51 -9.72 -7.89
C HIS A 69 2.55 -10.86 -7.80
N PRO A 70 3.43 -11.08 -8.81
CA PRO A 70 4.45 -12.13 -8.77
C PRO A 70 5.23 -12.20 -7.46
N LYS A 71 5.85 -11.09 -7.03
CA LYS A 71 6.53 -10.96 -5.72
C LYS A 71 5.72 -11.45 -4.51
N VAL A 72 4.39 -11.32 -4.50
CA VAL A 72 3.53 -11.81 -3.40
C VAL A 72 3.45 -13.33 -3.42
N ASN A 73 3.26 -13.92 -4.60
CA ASN A 73 3.25 -15.37 -4.76
C ASN A 73 4.65 -15.98 -4.57
N ASP A 74 5.72 -15.30 -4.98
CA ASP A 74 7.10 -15.74 -4.73
C ASP A 74 7.43 -15.76 -3.23
N ALA A 75 7.01 -14.71 -2.51
CA ALA A 75 7.14 -14.66 -1.05
C ALA A 75 6.33 -15.76 -0.37
N ARG A 76 5.09 -16.00 -0.82
CA ARG A 76 4.26 -17.13 -0.35
C ARG A 76 4.97 -18.47 -0.58
N SER A 77 5.46 -18.72 -1.79
CA SER A 77 6.15 -19.96 -2.15
C SER A 77 7.41 -20.19 -1.31
N THR A 78 8.16 -19.12 -1.04
CA THR A 78 9.34 -19.16 -0.17
C THR A 78 8.97 -19.54 1.26
N ILE A 79 7.91 -18.95 1.82
CA ILE A 79 7.41 -19.30 3.16
C ILE A 79 6.88 -20.74 3.19
N LYS A 80 6.14 -21.17 2.16
CA LYS A 80 5.61 -22.52 2.03
C LYS A 80 6.74 -23.56 2.00
N ALA A 81 7.83 -23.27 1.29
CA ALA A 81 9.01 -24.13 1.21
C ALA A 81 9.73 -24.30 2.56
N GLN A 82 9.67 -23.29 3.43
CA GLN A 82 10.24 -23.37 4.78
C GLN A 82 9.48 -24.30 5.73
N LYS A 83 8.23 -24.69 5.38
CA LYS A 83 7.36 -25.57 6.19
C LYS A 83 7.33 -25.15 7.66
N LEU A 84 7.16 -23.84 7.91
CA LEU A 84 7.18 -23.30 9.26
C LEU A 84 6.04 -23.89 10.09
N ASP A 85 6.38 -24.39 11.28
CA ASP A 85 5.37 -24.72 12.29
C ASP A 85 4.62 -23.46 12.72
N LYS A 86 3.32 -23.61 13.04
CA LYS A 86 2.43 -22.49 13.39
C LYS A 86 2.91 -21.74 14.62
N ARG A 87 3.44 -22.44 15.64
CA ARG A 87 3.98 -21.80 16.85
C ARG A 87 5.25 -21.01 16.52
N LYS A 88 6.15 -21.59 15.72
CA LYS A 88 7.37 -20.89 15.26
C LYS A 88 7.01 -19.64 14.45
N PHE A 89 6.01 -19.72 13.59
CA PHE A 89 5.51 -18.57 12.83
C PHE A 89 5.01 -17.46 13.76
N VAL A 90 4.15 -17.78 14.74
CA VAL A 90 3.62 -16.78 15.69
C VAL A 90 4.75 -16.13 16.49
N LEU A 91 5.67 -16.94 17.05
CA LEU A 91 6.81 -16.42 17.81
C LEU A 91 7.73 -15.53 16.97
N ALA A 92 7.94 -15.84 15.69
CA ALA A 92 8.74 -15.02 14.79
C ALA A 92 8.10 -13.66 14.45
N ARG A 93 6.78 -13.53 14.64
CA ARG A 93 6.00 -12.32 14.31
C ARG A 93 5.86 -11.37 15.49
N MET A 94 5.89 -11.92 16.72
CA MET A 94 5.77 -11.15 17.96
C MET A 94 6.76 -9.97 18.09
N PRO A 95 8.07 -10.11 17.80
CA PRO A 95 8.99 -8.98 17.94
C PRO A 95 8.62 -7.80 17.05
N ARG A 96 8.16 -8.07 15.82
CA ARG A 96 7.73 -7.01 14.89
C ARG A 96 6.44 -6.35 15.35
N ALA A 97 5.48 -7.11 15.90
CA ALA A 97 4.26 -6.54 16.49
C ALA A 97 4.57 -5.67 17.71
N ILE A 98 5.38 -6.18 18.66
CA ILE A 98 5.79 -5.44 19.87
C ILE A 98 6.54 -4.17 19.49
N LEU A 99 7.54 -4.26 18.61
CA LEU A 99 8.29 -3.10 18.15
C LEU A 99 7.37 -2.07 17.46
N SER A 100 6.44 -2.51 16.60
CA SER A 100 5.49 -1.60 15.96
C SER A 100 4.62 -0.89 16.98
N TYR A 101 4.18 -1.59 18.03
CA TYR A 101 3.39 -1.01 19.11
C TYR A 101 4.17 0.05 19.89
N VAL A 102 5.39 -0.30 20.33
CA VAL A 102 6.26 0.61 21.10
C VAL A 102 6.58 1.86 20.28
N VAL A 103 6.95 1.69 19.02
CA VAL A 103 7.25 2.83 18.14
C VAL A 103 6.00 3.67 17.89
N LEU A 104 4.84 3.07 17.64
CA LEU A 104 3.59 3.81 17.46
C LEU A 104 3.23 4.63 18.69
N ASP A 105 3.35 4.05 19.89
CA ASP A 105 3.09 4.74 21.16
C ASP A 105 4.05 5.90 21.39
N THR A 106 5.35 5.72 21.12
CA THR A 106 6.34 6.81 21.13
C THR A 106 6.02 7.92 20.14
N VAL A 107 5.62 7.56 18.91
CA VAL A 107 5.27 8.53 17.87
C VAL A 107 4.06 9.35 18.26
N ILE A 108 3.02 8.71 18.78
CA ILE A 108 1.80 9.36 19.27
C ILE A 108 2.15 10.30 20.42
N HIS A 109 2.91 9.84 21.41
CA HIS A 109 3.33 10.67 22.54
C HIS A 109 4.14 11.89 22.08
N THR A 110 5.09 11.69 21.17
CA THR A 110 5.90 12.77 20.61
C THR A 110 5.04 13.77 19.82
N ALA A 111 4.07 13.26 19.06
CA ALA A 111 3.17 14.09 18.26
C ALA A 111 2.30 15.02 19.11
N GLN A 112 1.83 14.56 20.27
CA GLN A 112 1.04 15.37 21.21
C GLN A 112 1.81 16.59 21.75
N SER A 113 3.13 16.50 21.88
CA SER A 113 4.00 17.61 22.29
C SER A 113 4.57 18.42 21.13
N THR A 114 4.26 18.04 19.88
CA THR A 114 4.83 18.67 18.69
C THR A 114 3.86 19.72 18.16
N ALA A 115 4.30 20.97 18.08
CA ALA A 115 3.52 22.01 17.40
C ALA A 115 3.34 21.64 15.92
N ILE A 116 2.16 21.88 15.38
CA ILE A 116 1.84 21.61 13.97
C ILE A 116 1.94 22.93 13.20
N PRO A 117 2.70 22.98 12.10
CA PRO A 117 2.73 24.15 11.22
C PRO A 117 1.34 24.52 10.72
N ASN A 118 1.02 25.83 10.69
CA ASN A 118 -0.26 26.31 10.16
C ASN A 118 -0.38 26.14 8.65
N SER A 119 0.75 26.19 7.95
CA SER A 119 0.80 26.09 6.49
C SER A 119 2.17 25.65 6.01
N TRP A 120 2.22 25.13 4.79
CA TRP A 120 3.47 24.82 4.12
C TRP A 120 4.27 26.10 3.80
N SER A 121 5.57 26.13 4.09
CA SER A 121 6.45 27.24 3.70
C SER A 121 7.92 26.82 3.55
N TRP A 122 8.66 27.56 2.73
CA TRP A 122 10.10 27.36 2.52
C TRP A 122 10.99 27.93 3.64
N GLU A 123 10.40 28.54 4.68
CA GLU A 123 11.16 29.06 5.81
C GLU A 123 11.83 27.91 6.56
N MET A 124 13.14 28.00 6.80
CA MET A 124 13.92 26.88 7.35
C MET A 124 13.39 26.35 8.70
N GLY A 125 12.89 27.22 9.58
CA GLY A 125 12.28 26.82 10.84
C GLY A 125 11.02 25.98 10.62
N ASN A 126 10.12 26.47 9.77
CA ASN A 126 8.87 25.81 9.42
C ASN A 126 9.11 24.50 8.64
N LEU A 127 10.04 24.50 7.68
CA LEU A 127 10.39 23.34 6.87
C LEU A 127 10.92 22.18 7.73
N LYS A 128 11.76 22.47 8.74
CA LYS A 128 12.23 21.44 9.70
C LYS A 128 11.05 20.81 10.45
N GLN A 129 10.08 21.63 10.84
CA GLN A 129 8.91 21.18 11.57
C GLN A 129 7.96 20.36 10.70
N ILE A 130 7.73 20.80 9.45
CA ILE A 130 7.00 20.03 8.42
C ILE A 130 7.65 18.67 8.26
N VAL A 131 8.95 18.63 7.95
CA VAL A 131 9.69 17.37 7.79
C VAL A 131 9.53 16.46 9.00
N PHE A 132 9.64 17.01 10.21
CA PHE A 132 9.48 16.23 11.43
C PHE A 132 8.07 15.65 11.59
N VAL A 133 7.02 16.46 11.41
CA VAL A 133 5.62 16.00 11.51
C VAL A 133 5.28 14.98 10.42
N GLU A 134 5.77 15.17 9.19
CA GLU A 134 5.56 14.21 8.11
C GLU A 134 6.27 12.87 8.39
N LEU A 135 7.48 12.90 8.97
CA LEU A 135 8.17 11.69 9.38
C LEU A 135 7.42 10.94 10.49
N LEU A 136 6.88 11.68 11.47
CA LEU A 136 6.01 11.09 12.51
C LEU A 136 4.77 10.46 11.88
N MET A 137 4.11 11.15 10.94
CA MET A 137 2.95 10.59 10.22
C MET A 137 3.31 9.35 9.41
N GLY A 138 4.40 9.39 8.64
CA GLY A 138 4.86 8.23 7.87
C GLY A 138 5.15 7.02 8.76
N LEU A 139 5.78 7.26 9.91
CA LEU A 139 6.08 6.22 10.89
C LEU A 139 4.83 5.70 11.59
N SER A 140 3.87 6.55 11.93
CA SER A 140 2.59 6.15 12.52
C SER A 140 1.77 5.28 11.56
N LEU A 141 1.70 5.65 10.28
CA LEU A 141 1.04 4.87 9.23
C LEU A 141 1.70 3.50 9.07
N TYR A 142 3.02 3.46 8.92
CA TYR A 142 3.78 2.22 8.76
C TYR A 142 3.59 1.27 9.96
N THR A 143 3.74 1.78 11.17
CA THR A 143 3.65 0.98 12.41
C THR A 143 2.23 0.53 12.70
N THR A 144 1.21 1.38 12.46
CA THR A 144 -0.19 1.01 12.60
C THR A 144 -0.57 -0.13 11.66
N MET A 145 -0.25 -0.01 10.37
CA MET A 145 -0.55 -1.06 9.39
C MET A 145 0.22 -2.34 9.68
N THR A 146 1.50 -2.23 10.07
CA THR A 146 2.32 -3.38 10.44
C THR A 146 1.74 -4.08 11.66
N LEU A 147 1.42 -3.36 12.73
CA LEU A 147 0.84 -3.91 13.94
C LEU A 147 -0.48 -4.65 13.64
N GLN A 148 -1.40 -4.02 12.92
CA GLN A 148 -2.66 -4.63 12.50
C GLN A 148 -2.44 -5.90 11.68
N TYR A 149 -1.50 -5.87 10.74
CA TYR A 149 -1.19 -7.01 9.88
C TYR A 149 -0.58 -8.18 10.67
N GLU A 150 0.41 -7.91 11.54
CA GLU A 150 1.07 -8.96 12.31
C GLU A 150 0.15 -9.57 13.36
N VAL A 151 -0.68 -8.76 14.05
CA VAL A 151 -1.69 -9.26 14.98
C VAL A 151 -2.71 -10.13 14.26
N THR A 152 -3.21 -9.68 13.11
CA THR A 152 -4.16 -10.47 12.32
C THR A 152 -3.53 -11.77 11.81
N ALA A 153 -2.27 -11.74 11.37
CA ALA A 153 -1.53 -12.93 10.95
C ALA A 153 -1.37 -13.95 12.08
N MET A 154 -0.97 -13.49 13.27
CA MET A 154 -0.82 -14.34 14.44
C MET A 154 -2.15 -14.96 14.87
N MET A 155 -3.24 -14.19 14.88
CA MET A 155 -4.58 -14.70 15.19
C MET A 155 -5.06 -15.71 14.14
N ALA A 156 -4.86 -15.41 12.85
CA ALA A 156 -5.30 -16.29 11.78
C ALA A 156 -4.57 -17.63 11.76
N VAL A 157 -3.25 -17.64 12.03
CA VAL A 157 -2.44 -18.87 12.03
C VAL A 157 -2.51 -19.60 13.36
N GLY A 158 -2.39 -18.88 14.47
CA GLY A 158 -2.32 -19.45 15.82
C GLY A 158 -3.67 -19.87 16.39
N VAL A 159 -4.75 -19.14 16.08
CA VAL A 159 -6.09 -19.41 16.62
C VAL A 159 -7.01 -20.01 15.56
N ALA A 160 -7.12 -19.37 14.39
CA ALA A 160 -8.05 -19.81 13.34
C ALA A 160 -7.50 -20.96 12.45
N GLY A 161 -6.30 -21.45 12.75
CA GLY A 161 -5.71 -22.62 12.07
C GLY A 161 -5.27 -22.38 10.63
N GLY A 162 -5.16 -21.13 10.18
CA GLY A 162 -4.65 -20.74 8.87
C GLY A 162 -3.19 -21.13 8.65
N GLN A 163 -2.73 -21.01 7.40
CA GLN A 163 -1.37 -21.40 7.02
C GLN A 163 -0.42 -20.19 6.99
N PRO A 164 0.82 -20.31 7.50
CA PRO A 164 1.85 -19.27 7.50
C PRO A 164 2.06 -18.57 6.14
N GLU A 165 2.08 -19.33 5.05
CA GLU A 165 2.35 -18.83 3.70
C GLU A 165 1.27 -17.90 3.16
N ASN A 166 0.07 -17.89 3.76
CA ASN A 166 -0.99 -16.95 3.40
C ASN A 166 -0.75 -15.52 3.93
N TRP A 167 0.34 -15.31 4.69
CA TRP A 167 0.70 -14.03 5.30
C TRP A 167 2.08 -13.52 4.84
N PRO A 168 2.32 -13.35 3.52
CA PRO A 168 3.58 -12.79 3.01
C PRO A 168 3.73 -11.32 3.44
N PRO A 169 4.97 -10.79 3.54
CA PRO A 169 5.22 -9.42 4.03
C PRO A 169 4.29 -8.38 3.42
N LEU A 170 3.74 -7.49 4.25
CA LEU A 170 2.81 -6.45 3.80
C LEU A 170 3.50 -5.44 2.89
N PHE A 171 4.66 -4.94 3.34
CA PHE A 171 5.50 -3.99 2.62
C PHE A 171 6.64 -4.72 1.89
N GLY A 172 7.12 -4.13 0.80
CA GLY A 172 8.29 -4.57 0.07
C GLY A 172 9.62 -4.19 0.73
N ASN A 173 10.71 -4.29 -0.02
CA ASN A 173 12.04 -3.92 0.46
C ASN A 173 12.25 -2.41 0.34
N ILE A 174 12.68 -1.75 1.42
CA ILE A 174 12.98 -0.31 1.43
C ILE A 174 14.14 0.04 0.49
N ALA A 175 15.03 -0.92 0.20
CA ALA A 175 16.13 -0.76 -0.75
C ALA A 175 15.66 -0.55 -2.20
N ASP A 176 14.38 -0.83 -2.49
CA ASP A 176 13.79 -0.55 -3.80
C ASP A 176 13.26 0.89 -3.92
N CYS A 177 13.17 1.66 -2.82
CA CYS A 177 12.48 2.95 -2.74
C CYS A 177 13.28 4.16 -3.29
N TYR A 178 14.03 3.98 -4.37
CA TYR A 178 14.78 5.05 -5.05
C TYR A 178 13.99 5.72 -6.20
N THR A 179 12.73 5.35 -6.41
CA THR A 179 11.77 6.07 -7.26
C THR A 179 10.38 6.05 -6.62
N VAL A 180 9.58 7.09 -6.82
CA VAL A 180 8.17 7.20 -6.40
C VAL A 180 7.35 6.06 -6.98
N GLY A 181 7.59 5.70 -8.24
CA GLY A 181 7.00 4.52 -8.86
C GLY A 181 7.34 3.20 -8.14
N ASN A 182 8.54 3.06 -7.58
CA ASN A 182 8.90 1.89 -6.77
C ASN A 182 8.27 1.93 -5.38
N VAL A 183 8.17 3.11 -4.75
CA VAL A 183 7.49 3.25 -3.45
C VAL A 183 6.07 2.72 -3.57
N TRP A 184 5.28 3.23 -4.51
CA TRP A 184 3.89 2.80 -4.67
C TRP A 184 3.74 1.41 -5.30
N GLY A 185 4.63 1.06 -6.24
CA GLY A 185 4.49 -0.14 -7.06
C GLY A 185 5.21 -1.39 -6.53
N LYS A 186 6.19 -1.26 -5.63
CA LYS A 186 6.98 -2.37 -5.07
C LYS A 186 6.93 -2.41 -3.54
N TYR A 187 6.97 -1.25 -2.88
CA TYR A 187 7.06 -1.18 -1.42
C TYR A 187 5.71 -1.11 -0.72
N TRP A 188 4.78 -0.27 -1.18
CA TRP A 188 3.50 -0.04 -0.52
C TRP A 188 2.58 -1.27 -0.59
N HIS A 189 1.67 -1.42 0.38
CA HIS A 189 0.92 -2.64 0.70
C HIS A 189 0.18 -3.34 -0.47
N GLY A 190 -0.16 -2.62 -1.53
CA GLY A 190 -0.73 -3.17 -2.77
C GLY A 190 -2.17 -3.69 -2.68
N TYR A 191 -2.92 -3.35 -1.62
CA TYR A 191 -4.31 -3.83 -1.41
C TYR A 191 -5.24 -3.50 -2.57
N ILE A 192 -5.11 -2.31 -3.14
CA ILE A 192 -6.00 -1.78 -4.18
C ILE A 192 -5.53 -2.08 -5.59
N ARG A 193 -4.33 -2.66 -5.74
CA ARG A 193 -3.65 -2.78 -7.03
C ARG A 193 -4.52 -3.54 -8.03
N GLN A 194 -5.13 -4.63 -7.59
CA GLN A 194 -5.87 -5.51 -8.50
C GLN A 194 -7.19 -4.90 -8.94
N SER A 195 -7.97 -4.35 -8.02
CA SER A 195 -9.23 -3.68 -8.35
C SER A 195 -8.99 -2.46 -9.27
N ALA A 196 -7.97 -1.66 -8.97
CA ALA A 196 -7.59 -0.55 -9.84
C ALA A 196 -7.13 -1.01 -11.23
N LEU A 197 -6.39 -2.12 -11.32
CA LEU A 197 -5.97 -2.69 -12.60
C LEU A 197 -7.14 -3.26 -13.41
N GLY A 198 -8.11 -3.92 -12.76
CA GLY A 198 -9.32 -4.41 -13.43
C GLY A 198 -10.13 -3.28 -14.07
N ILE A 199 -10.44 -2.25 -13.29
CA ILE A 199 -11.18 -1.06 -13.77
C ILE A 199 -10.40 -0.35 -14.89
N SER A 200 -9.11 -0.11 -14.71
CA SER A 200 -8.30 0.60 -15.72
C SER A 200 -8.11 -0.22 -17.02
N ARG A 201 -8.07 -1.55 -16.96
CA ARG A 201 -8.05 -2.40 -18.17
C ARG A 201 -9.33 -2.25 -18.99
N VAL A 202 -10.48 -2.14 -18.34
CA VAL A 202 -11.75 -1.86 -19.03
C VAL A 202 -11.70 -0.49 -19.71
N ILE A 203 -11.19 0.54 -19.02
CA ILE A 203 -11.02 1.89 -19.61
C ILE A 203 -10.09 1.84 -20.82
N VAL A 204 -8.90 1.24 -20.69
CA VAL A 204 -7.91 1.10 -21.79
C VAL A 204 -8.51 0.36 -22.98
N LYS A 205 -9.26 -0.72 -22.74
CA LYS A 205 -9.94 -1.50 -23.78
C LYS A 205 -11.02 -0.68 -24.49
N ASN A 206 -11.86 0.03 -23.75
CA ASN A 206 -12.96 0.81 -24.31
C ASN A 206 -12.48 2.03 -25.11
N LEU A 207 -11.32 2.59 -24.74
CA LEU A 207 -10.68 3.68 -25.47
C LEU A 207 -9.76 3.18 -26.60
N CYS A 208 -9.71 1.88 -26.87
CA CYS A 208 -8.85 1.27 -27.89
C CYS A 208 -7.36 1.64 -27.75
N ILE A 209 -6.89 1.85 -26.51
CA ILE A 209 -5.52 2.26 -26.26
C ILE A 209 -4.60 1.04 -26.37
N PRO A 210 -3.48 1.13 -27.13
CA PRO A 210 -2.58 0.00 -27.29
C PRO A 210 -2.09 -0.52 -25.93
N PRO A 211 -2.24 -1.83 -25.65
CA PRO A 211 -1.71 -2.43 -24.44
C PRO A 211 -0.20 -2.21 -24.33
N ARG A 212 0.31 -2.03 -23.11
CA ARG A 212 1.74 -1.74 -22.87
C ARG A 212 2.23 -0.48 -23.59
N SER A 213 1.37 0.52 -23.74
CA SER A 213 1.79 1.87 -24.17
C SER A 213 1.99 2.80 -22.97
N PRO A 214 2.72 3.93 -23.14
CA PRO A 214 2.71 5.06 -22.22
C PRO A 214 1.34 5.42 -21.68
N HIS A 215 0.37 5.51 -22.59
CA HIS A 215 -0.97 5.99 -22.31
C HIS A 215 -1.74 4.98 -21.47
N ALA A 216 -1.62 3.68 -21.79
CA ALA A 216 -2.18 2.62 -20.96
C ALA A 216 -1.59 2.66 -19.55
N TYR A 217 -0.26 2.80 -19.42
CA TYR A 217 0.40 2.89 -18.13
C TYR A 217 -0.07 4.11 -17.31
N PHE A 218 -0.18 5.28 -17.95
CA PHE A 218 -0.68 6.48 -17.31
C PHE A 218 -2.14 6.33 -16.85
N ILE A 219 -3.00 5.69 -17.64
CA ILE A 219 -4.39 5.39 -17.25
C ILE A 219 -4.43 4.44 -16.06
N HIS A 220 -3.59 3.40 -16.03
CA HIS A 220 -3.48 2.52 -14.87
C HIS A 220 -3.10 3.29 -13.60
N LEU A 221 -2.15 4.23 -13.69
CA LEU A 221 -1.74 5.08 -12.58
C LEU A 221 -2.87 6.02 -12.15
N ILE A 222 -3.40 6.85 -13.06
CA ILE A 222 -4.49 7.79 -12.74
C ILE A 222 -5.67 7.05 -12.12
N THR A 223 -6.09 5.91 -12.69
CA THR A 223 -7.22 5.15 -12.14
C THR A 223 -6.93 4.71 -10.69
N ALA A 224 -5.74 4.17 -10.43
CA ALA A 224 -5.37 3.73 -9.09
C ALA A 224 -5.35 4.89 -8.08
N PHE A 225 -4.77 6.03 -8.45
CA PHE A 225 -4.66 7.18 -7.56
C PHE A 225 -6.00 7.94 -7.40
N SER A 226 -6.84 7.99 -8.43
CA SER A 226 -8.21 8.52 -8.32
C SER A 226 -9.06 7.69 -7.35
N ILE A 227 -8.99 6.36 -7.44
CA ILE A 227 -9.67 5.45 -6.50
C ILE A 227 -9.17 5.71 -5.08
N SER A 228 -7.85 5.79 -4.87
CA SER A 228 -7.28 6.10 -3.55
C SER A 228 -7.79 7.44 -3.01
N GLY A 229 -7.67 8.51 -3.80
CA GLY A 229 -8.10 9.85 -3.38
C GLY A 229 -9.59 9.90 -3.04
N PHE A 230 -10.43 9.28 -3.86
CA PHE A 230 -11.86 9.21 -3.62
C PHE A 230 -12.20 8.49 -2.31
N PHE A 231 -11.63 7.30 -2.08
CA PHE A 231 -11.94 6.54 -0.87
C PHE A 231 -11.31 7.13 0.39
N HIS A 232 -10.16 7.79 0.30
CA HIS A 232 -9.61 8.55 1.43
C HIS A 232 -10.47 9.76 1.77
N PHE A 233 -10.91 10.52 0.76
CA PHE A 233 -11.90 11.59 0.96
C PHE A 233 -13.18 11.06 1.61
N LEU A 234 -13.80 10.02 1.05
CA LEU A 234 -15.05 9.45 1.54
C LEU A 234 -14.92 8.89 2.96
N SER A 235 -13.81 8.23 3.26
CA SER A 235 -13.57 7.70 4.60
C SER A 235 -13.49 8.84 5.61
N LEU A 236 -12.68 9.86 5.31
CA LEU A 236 -12.43 10.98 6.21
C LEU A 236 -13.63 11.89 6.37
N SER A 237 -14.47 12.08 5.34
CA SER A 237 -15.68 12.90 5.44
C SER A 237 -16.70 12.33 6.43
N VAL A 238 -16.76 10.99 6.56
CA VAL A 238 -17.62 10.30 7.53
C VAL A 238 -17.02 10.31 8.94
N ILE A 239 -15.69 10.24 9.05
CA ILE A 239 -15.00 10.21 10.35
C ILE A 239 -14.95 11.61 10.98
N CYS A 240 -14.76 12.65 10.17
CA CYS A 240 -14.36 13.97 10.60
C CYS A 240 -15.40 15.03 10.22
N GLU A 241 -16.67 14.65 10.20
CA GLU A 241 -17.78 15.56 9.90
C GLU A 241 -17.70 16.80 10.82
N GLY A 242 -17.53 17.98 10.21
CA GLY A 242 -17.42 19.26 10.92
C GLY A 242 -16.00 19.70 11.32
N TYR A 243 -14.96 18.88 11.12
CA TYR A 243 -13.56 19.25 11.44
C TYR A 243 -12.88 19.99 10.28
N VAL A 244 -13.10 19.51 9.06
CA VAL A 244 -12.52 20.07 7.83
C VAL A 244 -13.63 20.26 6.82
N GLU A 245 -13.66 21.41 6.14
CA GLU A 245 -14.65 21.66 5.10
C GLU A 245 -14.54 20.61 3.98
N PRO A 246 -15.66 20.04 3.47
CA PRO A 246 -15.62 18.99 2.46
C PRO A 246 -14.81 19.34 1.21
N ILE A 247 -14.86 20.59 0.75
CA ILE A 247 -14.08 21.03 -0.41
C ILE A 247 -12.58 21.01 -0.12
N THR A 248 -12.16 21.50 1.05
CA THR A 248 -10.76 21.49 1.51
C THR A 248 -10.25 20.06 1.66
N LEU A 249 -11.07 19.16 2.21
CA LEU A 249 -10.74 17.74 2.30
C LEU A 249 -10.55 17.11 0.90
N ALA A 250 -11.47 17.39 -0.02
CA ALA A 250 -11.42 16.87 -1.40
C ALA A 250 -10.20 17.39 -2.16
N LEU A 251 -9.89 18.69 -2.04
CA LEU A 251 -8.74 19.32 -2.70
C LEU A 251 -7.43 18.78 -2.15
N ASN A 252 -7.30 18.61 -0.84
CA ASN A 252 -6.08 18.09 -0.22
C ASN A 252 -5.82 16.62 -0.55
N MET A 253 -6.82 15.75 -0.33
CA MET A 253 -6.70 14.32 -0.69
C MET A 253 -6.51 14.15 -2.20
N GLY A 254 -7.29 14.90 -3.00
CA GLY A 254 -7.16 14.90 -4.46
C GLY A 254 -5.77 15.30 -4.92
N SER A 255 -5.23 16.40 -4.38
CA SER A 255 -3.89 16.90 -4.74
C SER A 255 -2.80 15.90 -4.39
N PHE A 256 -2.82 15.36 -3.16
CA PHE A 256 -1.82 14.38 -2.72
C PHE A 256 -1.79 13.13 -3.61
N PHE A 257 -2.95 12.54 -3.92
CA PHE A 257 -2.98 11.30 -4.71
C PHE A 257 -2.76 11.57 -6.21
N MET A 258 -3.37 12.62 -6.77
CA MET A 258 -3.32 12.87 -8.22
C MET A 258 -1.97 13.40 -8.71
N ILE A 259 -1.11 13.93 -7.84
CA ILE A 259 0.24 14.34 -8.25
C ILE A 259 1.20 13.14 -8.43
N GLN A 260 0.93 11.99 -7.79
CA GLN A 260 1.83 10.82 -7.80
C GLN A 260 1.99 10.16 -9.19
N PRO A 261 0.93 10.00 -10.03
CA PRO A 261 1.08 9.58 -11.42
C PRO A 261 2.06 10.43 -12.20
N PHE A 262 2.07 11.76 -12.00
CA PHE A 262 2.93 12.66 -12.75
C PHE A 262 4.41 12.43 -12.42
N SER A 263 4.78 12.33 -11.14
CA SER A 263 6.17 11.99 -10.78
C SER A 263 6.58 10.64 -11.34
N THR A 264 5.71 9.63 -11.23
CA THR A 264 6.01 8.30 -11.79
C THR A 264 6.24 8.35 -13.30
N MET A 265 5.50 9.18 -14.05
CA MET A 265 5.70 9.37 -15.49
C MET A 265 6.97 10.18 -15.82
N VAL A 266 7.32 11.17 -14.99
CA VAL A 266 8.56 11.94 -15.13
C VAL A 266 9.77 11.05 -14.88
N GLU A 267 9.78 10.30 -13.78
CA GLU A 267 10.82 9.30 -13.47
C GLU A 267 10.99 8.32 -14.62
N TYR A 268 9.88 7.81 -15.12
CA TYR A 268 9.85 6.91 -16.27
C TYR A 268 10.50 7.54 -17.51
N ALA A 269 10.14 8.79 -17.85
CA ALA A 269 10.69 9.49 -19.00
C ALA A 269 12.20 9.74 -18.84
N VAL A 270 12.64 10.17 -17.65
CA VAL A 270 14.06 10.37 -17.33
C VAL A 270 14.85 9.06 -17.46
N ILE A 271 14.33 7.97 -16.88
CA ILE A 271 14.99 6.65 -16.96
C ILE A 271 15.10 6.20 -18.41
N GLN A 272 14.03 6.33 -19.21
CA GLN A 272 14.11 5.98 -20.63
C GLN A 272 15.13 6.82 -21.41
N LEU A 273 15.16 8.14 -21.18
CA LEU A 273 16.15 9.02 -21.81
C LEU A 273 17.58 8.61 -21.43
N CYS A 274 17.80 8.24 -20.16
CA CYS A 274 19.10 7.79 -19.67
C CYS A 274 19.51 6.39 -20.16
N GLN A 275 18.55 5.50 -20.41
CA GLN A 275 18.80 4.10 -20.79
C GLN A 275 18.79 3.86 -22.30
N GLY A 276 18.27 4.79 -23.10
CA GLY A 276 18.12 4.64 -24.55
C GLY A 276 17.16 3.52 -24.96
N THR A 277 16.36 2.99 -24.02
CA THR A 277 15.44 1.86 -24.26
C THR A 277 14.15 2.32 -24.93
N ARG A 278 13.60 1.49 -25.83
CA ARG A 278 12.27 1.68 -26.42
C ARG A 278 11.16 1.29 -25.43
N TRP A 279 10.06 2.04 -25.44
CA TRP A 279 8.87 1.89 -24.58
C TRP A 279 8.36 0.44 -24.39
N SER A 280 8.40 -0.39 -25.43
CA SER A 280 7.90 -1.78 -25.38
C SER A 280 8.78 -2.70 -24.54
N GLU A 281 10.08 -2.43 -24.47
CA GLU A 281 11.06 -3.27 -23.81
C GLU A 281 11.04 -3.04 -22.30
N TYR A 282 10.96 -1.77 -21.87
CA TYR A 282 10.88 -1.38 -20.46
C TYR A 282 9.64 -1.94 -19.72
N LEU A 283 8.48 -2.01 -20.40
CA LEU A 283 7.25 -2.53 -19.79
C LEU A 283 7.24 -4.05 -19.65
N ILE A 284 8.11 -4.76 -20.37
CA ILE A 284 8.29 -6.21 -20.30
C ILE A 284 9.38 -6.57 -19.28
N THR A 285 10.41 -5.74 -19.13
CA THR A 285 11.61 -6.02 -18.31
C THR A 285 11.59 -5.43 -16.90
N ARG A 286 10.41 -5.13 -16.34
CA ARG A 286 10.27 -4.86 -14.88
C ARG A 286 10.44 -6.13 -14.04
N THR A 287 11.46 -6.92 -14.35
CA THR A 287 11.96 -8.13 -13.69
C THR A 287 13.46 -7.95 -13.51
N ASP A 288 13.85 -7.40 -12.36
CA ASP A 288 15.13 -7.43 -11.62
C ASP A 288 16.50 -7.45 -12.36
N SER A 289 16.58 -7.40 -13.69
CA SER A 289 17.82 -7.25 -14.44
C SER A 289 17.99 -5.79 -14.83
N GLU A 290 18.33 -4.94 -13.85
CA GLU A 290 18.83 -3.59 -14.08
C GLU A 290 20.18 -3.65 -14.82
N LYS A 291 20.17 -3.84 -16.14
CA LYS A 291 21.33 -3.65 -17.00
C LYS A 291 21.07 -2.51 -17.97
N SER A 292 21.59 -1.35 -17.57
CA SER A 292 22.04 -0.22 -18.37
C SER A 292 21.79 1.03 -17.53
N VAL A 293 22.82 1.59 -16.90
CA VAL A 293 22.80 3.02 -16.60
C VAL A 293 24.19 3.58 -16.87
N LEU A 294 24.23 4.56 -17.77
CA LEU A 294 25.30 5.53 -18.07
C LEU A 294 26.73 4.99 -17.95
N ASN A 295 27.43 4.92 -19.08
CA ASN A 295 28.83 4.50 -19.26
C ASN A 295 29.92 5.25 -18.41
N GLY A 296 29.57 5.89 -17.30
CA GLY A 296 30.51 6.51 -16.35
C GLY A 296 29.97 6.84 -14.95
N MET A 297 28.68 6.63 -14.62
CA MET A 297 28.13 6.93 -13.28
C MET A 297 27.99 5.66 -12.42
N PRO A 298 28.52 5.65 -11.18
CA PRO A 298 28.32 4.52 -10.27
C PRO A 298 26.82 4.33 -9.97
N GLN A 299 26.33 3.08 -10.06
CA GLN A 299 24.93 2.74 -9.73
C GLN A 299 24.51 3.19 -8.32
N LEU A 300 25.46 3.21 -7.38
CA LEU A 300 25.23 3.72 -6.03
C LEU A 300 24.84 5.19 -6.03
N LEU A 301 25.50 6.03 -6.83
CA LEU A 301 25.21 7.46 -6.91
C LEU A 301 23.80 7.70 -7.47
N LEU A 302 23.40 6.94 -8.48
CA LEU A 302 22.05 7.03 -9.06
C LEU A 302 20.97 6.63 -8.05
N ARG A 303 21.22 5.58 -7.26
CA ARG A 303 20.32 5.18 -6.18
C ARG A 303 20.25 6.25 -5.08
N LEU A 304 21.39 6.84 -4.69
CA LEU A 304 21.42 7.93 -3.71
C LEU A 304 20.62 9.15 -4.19
N LEU A 305 20.82 9.58 -5.45
CA LEU A 305 20.02 10.65 -6.06
C LEU A 305 18.54 10.31 -6.08
N GLY A 306 18.19 9.05 -6.39
CA GLY A 306 16.83 8.55 -6.35
C GLY A 306 16.20 8.63 -4.96
N TYR A 307 16.93 8.25 -3.90
CA TYR A 307 16.44 8.38 -2.53
C TYR A 307 16.21 9.84 -2.12
N ILE A 308 17.14 10.73 -2.48
CA ILE A 308 16.97 12.18 -2.22
C ILE A 308 15.74 12.71 -2.96
N TRP A 309 15.59 12.34 -4.23
CA TRP A 309 14.42 12.70 -5.04
C TRP A 309 13.10 12.24 -4.41
N VAL A 310 13.01 10.95 -4.04
CA VAL A 310 11.83 10.39 -3.39
C VAL A 310 11.53 11.09 -2.07
N PHE A 311 12.54 11.31 -1.24
CA PHE A 311 12.39 12.02 0.03
C PHE A 311 11.84 13.44 -0.18
N CYS A 312 12.48 14.24 -1.04
CA CYS A 312 12.02 15.59 -1.35
C CYS A 312 10.61 15.61 -1.94
N TRP A 313 10.28 14.66 -2.81
CA TRP A 313 8.96 14.54 -3.42
C TRP A 313 7.87 14.30 -2.38
N PHE A 314 8.11 13.38 -1.44
CA PHE A 314 7.14 13.10 -0.38
C PHE A 314 7.06 14.22 0.66
N ILE A 315 8.17 14.88 1.03
CA ILE A 315 8.12 16.07 1.91
C ILE A 315 7.34 17.23 1.28
N TRP A 316 7.41 17.40 -0.02
CA TRP A 316 6.67 18.46 -0.70
C TRP A 316 5.19 18.11 -0.86
N THR A 317 4.89 16.91 -1.35
CA THR A 317 3.52 16.51 -1.68
C THR A 317 2.74 15.96 -0.49
N GLY A 318 3.43 15.42 0.51
CA GLY A 318 2.87 14.80 1.71
C GLY A 318 2.08 15.77 2.58
N TRP A 319 2.39 17.06 2.54
CA TRP A 319 1.77 18.04 3.40
C TRP A 319 0.25 18.13 3.23
N TRP A 320 -0.26 18.06 1.99
CA TRP A 320 -1.71 18.02 1.76
C TRP A 320 -2.39 16.85 2.48
N PHE A 321 -1.71 15.71 2.59
CA PHE A 321 -2.20 14.58 3.37
C PHE A 321 -2.08 14.86 4.88
N VAL A 322 -0.90 15.30 5.33
CA VAL A 322 -0.59 15.49 6.75
C VAL A 322 -1.44 16.59 7.37
N GLU A 323 -1.65 17.71 6.69
CA GLU A 323 -2.47 18.84 7.13
C GLU A 323 -3.90 18.40 7.47
N VAL A 324 -4.52 17.62 6.59
CA VAL A 324 -5.86 17.07 6.85
C VAL A 324 -5.85 16.14 8.06
N TYR A 325 -4.91 15.20 8.14
CA TYR A 325 -4.86 14.26 9.25
C TYR A 325 -4.54 14.94 10.60
N ALA A 326 -3.73 16.00 10.55
CA ALA A 326 -3.46 16.85 11.70
C ALA A 326 -4.72 17.61 12.13
N ALA A 327 -5.46 18.22 11.20
CA ALA A 327 -6.68 18.98 11.49
C ALA A 327 -7.80 18.13 12.10
N ILE A 328 -7.84 16.83 11.81
CA ILE A 328 -8.83 15.90 12.39
C ILE A 328 -8.37 15.28 13.72
N GLY A 329 -7.23 15.73 14.26
CA GLY A 329 -6.72 15.30 15.56
C GLY A 329 -6.12 13.90 15.57
N VAL A 330 -5.64 13.35 14.44
CA VAL A 330 -4.98 12.02 14.44
C VAL A 330 -3.75 11.99 15.36
N LEU A 331 -3.08 13.13 15.48
CA LEU A 331 -1.92 13.30 16.38
C LEU A 331 -2.33 13.33 17.86
N GLU A 332 -3.63 13.50 18.17
CA GLU A 332 -4.17 13.50 19.53
C GLU A 332 -4.73 12.13 19.95
N TRP A 333 -4.76 11.15 19.03
CA TRP A 333 -5.24 9.82 19.34
C TRP A 333 -4.40 9.17 20.42
N SER A 334 -4.99 8.26 21.21
CA SER A 334 -4.30 7.57 22.30
C SER A 334 -4.21 6.07 22.03
N MET A 335 -3.11 5.47 22.47
CA MET A 335 -2.97 4.03 22.50
C MET A 335 -3.89 3.44 23.58
N PRO A 336 -4.48 2.23 23.37
CA PRO A 336 -5.31 1.58 24.38
C PRO A 336 -4.58 1.40 25.73
N VAL A 337 -3.26 1.16 25.67
CA VAL A 337 -2.37 1.10 26.83
C VAL A 337 -1.07 1.82 26.46
N SER A 338 -0.88 3.05 26.92
CA SER A 338 0.36 3.79 26.64
C SER A 338 1.44 3.45 27.67
N LEU A 339 2.66 3.21 27.21
CA LEU A 339 3.84 3.02 28.05
C LEU A 339 4.26 4.33 28.74
N TRP A 340 3.81 5.47 28.21
CA TRP A 340 4.14 6.81 28.71
C TRP A 340 3.19 7.31 29.81
N THR A 341 2.02 6.67 29.97
CA THR A 341 1.07 7.00 31.05
C THR A 341 1.18 6.06 32.25
N ILE A 342 1.78 4.88 32.10
CA ILE A 342 2.07 3.93 33.19
C ILE A 342 3.25 4.48 34.02
N GLY A 343 2.98 5.47 34.85
CA GLY A 343 3.97 6.08 35.77
C GLY A 343 3.75 7.57 36.06
N GLY A 344 3.01 8.27 35.20
CA GLY A 344 2.60 9.64 35.43
C GLY A 344 1.34 9.68 36.29
N LYS A 345 1.43 10.23 37.51
CA LYS A 345 0.23 10.77 38.17
C LYS A 345 -0.42 11.75 37.20
N ALA A 346 -1.74 11.64 37.01
CA ALA A 346 -2.51 12.76 36.48
C ALA A 346 -2.16 13.99 37.32
N ILE A 347 -1.58 15.00 36.69
CA ILE A 347 -1.43 16.34 37.26
C ILE A 347 -2.38 17.23 36.49
#